data_AF-A0A7I8EYV1-F1
#
_entry.id   AF-A0A7I8EYV1-F1
#
_cell.length_a   1.000
_cell.length_b   1.000
_cell.length_c   1.000
_cell.angle_alpha   90.00
_cell.angle_beta   90.00
_cell.angle_gamma   90.00
#
_symmetry.space_group_name_H-M   'P 1'
#
loop_
_entity.id
_entity.type
_entity.pdbx_description
1 polymer ?
#
loop_
_entity_poly.entity_id
_entity_poly.type
_entity_poly.pdbx_seq_one_letter_code
_entity_poly.pdbx_strand_id
1 'polypeptide(L)'
;MRYTLDTFQSSHFHYFVQVTTILLRVYESGGSGRLSLRNKKCFGIAHLYFRGALLVHIAGDKQGGGAIVLRDLLTWTQAQVRFDWNVIGEHQYVSSQEAELFSRWLSLLELRAIACGVAPGLVNGLEERLAAHLLRQTAPLPAVKMPLQAHKTILSRSSSEWPTVSASSAIPTVTRTIASAGPSLLAADRNNSTRKLQHLPATPPLPAMQAIPIEFEDDLVEDDISPSGLRQVTGVIQAVGRAVTRKMASIKLPHRS
;
A
#
# COMPACT_ATOMS: atom_id res chain seq x y z
N MET A 1 -9.75 14.97 -18.52
CA MET A 1 -9.04 15.71 -17.46
C MET A 1 -7.97 14.83 -16.84
N ARG A 2 -6.69 15.10 -17.12
CA ARG A 2 -5.56 14.46 -16.42
C ARG A 2 -5.15 15.41 -15.29
N TYR A 3 -5.56 15.11 -14.07
CA TYR A 3 -4.99 15.77 -12.90
C TYR A 3 -3.65 15.08 -12.62
N THR A 4 -2.58 15.56 -13.25
CA THR A 4 -1.25 15.39 -12.67
C THR A 4 -1.27 16.16 -11.37
N LEU A 5 -1.53 15.46 -10.26
CA LEU A 5 -1.08 15.93 -8.96
C LEU A 5 0.43 16.05 -9.12
N ASP A 6 0.89 17.27 -9.35
CA ASP A 6 2.32 17.59 -9.37
C ASP A 6 2.94 16.88 -8.19
N THR A 7 3.99 16.12 -8.47
CA THR A 7 4.78 15.44 -7.45
C THR A 7 5.22 16.49 -6.44
N PHE A 8 4.48 16.60 -5.35
CA PHE A 8 4.78 17.48 -4.23
C PHE A 8 6.14 17.05 -3.67
N GLN A 9 7.21 17.66 -4.17
CA GLN A 9 8.58 17.55 -3.66
C GLN A 9 8.77 18.44 -2.41
N SER A 10 7.73 18.66 -1.62
CA SER A 10 7.88 19.38 -0.36
C SER A 10 8.56 18.46 0.65
N SER A 11 9.66 18.96 1.19
CA SER A 11 10.77 18.22 1.79
C SER A 11 10.44 17.50 3.10
N HIS A 12 9.24 17.64 3.67
CA HIS A 12 8.89 16.98 4.93
C HIS A 12 7.41 16.60 5.08
N PHE A 13 6.65 16.43 3.99
CA PHE A 13 5.30 15.87 4.17
C PHE A 13 5.39 14.44 4.71
N HIS A 14 4.84 14.26 5.91
CA HIS A 14 4.81 12.99 6.60
C HIS A 14 4.02 12.01 5.73
N TYR A 15 4.64 10.90 5.30
CA TYR A 15 4.07 9.98 4.32
C TYR A 15 2.64 9.56 4.67
N PHE A 16 2.34 9.41 5.96
CA PHE A 16 1.01 9.10 6.47
C PHE A 16 -0.04 10.12 6.04
N VAL A 17 0.23 11.43 6.15
CA VAL A 17 -0.69 12.49 5.73
C VAL A 17 -0.97 12.39 4.24
N GLN A 18 0.09 12.25 3.43
CA GLN A 18 -0.03 12.17 1.97
C GLN A 18 -0.85 10.95 1.52
N VAL A 19 -0.60 9.78 2.12
CA VAL A 19 -1.38 8.57 1.84
C VAL A 19 -2.84 8.77 2.25
N THR A 20 -3.09 9.25 3.46
CA THR A 20 -4.44 9.47 3.96
C THR A 20 -5.24 10.42 3.06
N THR A 21 -4.66 11.56 2.65
CA THR A 21 -5.30 12.50 1.73
C THR A 21 -5.63 11.85 0.38
N ILE A 22 -4.71 11.04 -0.17
CA ILE A 22 -4.96 10.32 -1.43
C ILE A 22 -6.10 9.31 -1.25
N LEU A 23 -6.09 8.53 -0.17
CA LEU A 23 -7.11 7.52 0.09
C LEU A 23 -8.50 8.14 0.30
N LEU A 24 -8.61 9.27 1.00
CA LEU A 24 -9.85 10.03 1.12
C LEU A 24 -10.36 10.49 -0.25
N ARG A 25 -9.49 11.04 -1.08
CA ARG A 25 -9.86 11.47 -2.44
C ARG A 25 -10.32 10.29 -3.31
N VAL A 26 -9.63 9.15 -3.22
CA VAL A 26 -10.04 7.92 -3.92
C VAL A 26 -11.42 7.49 -3.45
N TYR A 27 -11.70 7.52 -2.15
CA TYR A 27 -13.00 7.19 -1.59
C TYR A 27 -14.10 8.13 -2.10
N GLU A 28 -13.93 9.44 -1.93
CA GLU A 28 -14.93 10.46 -2.28
C GLU A 28 -15.26 10.46 -3.78
N SER A 29 -14.27 10.19 -4.63
CA SER A 29 -14.45 10.17 -6.08
C SER A 29 -14.91 8.82 -6.65
N GLY A 30 -15.00 7.77 -5.82
CA GLY A 30 -15.17 6.39 -6.34
C GLY A 30 -14.00 5.99 -7.25
N GLY A 31 -12.79 6.46 -6.93
CA GLY A 31 -11.62 6.41 -7.79
C GLY A 31 -11.14 5.00 -8.10
N SER A 32 -10.60 4.82 -9.31
CA SER A 32 -9.93 3.59 -9.72
C SER A 32 -8.49 3.89 -10.13
N GLY A 33 -7.55 3.05 -9.71
CA GLY A 33 -6.13 3.29 -9.97
C GLY A 33 -5.21 2.49 -9.05
N ARG A 34 -3.95 2.91 -9.02
CA ARG A 34 -2.90 2.27 -8.23
C ARG A 34 -2.21 3.27 -7.33
N LEU A 35 -2.28 3.04 -6.02
CA LEU A 35 -1.42 3.69 -5.04
C LEU A 35 -0.08 2.97 -5.00
N SER A 36 0.99 3.67 -5.36
CA SER A 36 2.37 3.18 -5.30
C SER A 36 3.11 3.85 -4.15
N LEU A 37 3.72 3.04 -3.30
CA LEU A 37 4.51 3.44 -2.14
C LEU A 37 5.91 2.87 -2.28
N ARG A 38 6.93 3.70 -2.19
CA ARG A 38 8.33 3.27 -2.20
C ARG A 38 9.01 3.71 -0.92
N ASN A 39 9.49 2.76 -0.11
CA ASN A 39 10.19 3.06 1.13
C ASN A 39 11.50 3.78 0.84
N LYS A 40 11.75 4.90 1.52
CA LYS A 40 12.98 5.69 1.34
C LYS A 40 14.19 5.12 2.10
N LYS A 41 13.97 4.24 3.08
CA LYS A 41 15.00 3.66 3.96
C LYS A 41 15.30 2.19 3.68
N CYS A 42 14.25 1.36 3.52
CA CYS A 42 14.39 -0.10 3.46
C CYS A 42 14.15 -0.69 2.06
N PHE A 43 14.24 0.11 1.00
CA PHE A 43 14.10 -0.27 -0.43
C PHE A 43 12.81 -1.00 -0.87
N GLY A 44 11.83 -1.24 0.01
CA GLY A 44 10.58 -1.92 -0.33
C GLY A 44 9.63 -1.11 -1.21
N ILE A 45 8.81 -1.82 -2.00
CA ILE A 45 7.78 -1.24 -2.87
C ILE A 45 6.43 -1.91 -2.56
N ALA A 46 5.38 -1.10 -2.40
CA ALA A 46 4.01 -1.56 -2.27
C ALA A 46 3.12 -0.91 -3.34
N HIS A 47 2.27 -1.71 -3.96
CA HIS A 47 1.25 -1.30 -4.92
C HIS A 47 -0.11 -1.77 -4.42
N LEU A 48 -1.01 -0.83 -4.16
CA LEU A 48 -2.39 -1.09 -3.77
C LEU A 48 -3.29 -0.66 -4.92
N TYR A 49 -4.06 -1.59 -5.46
CA TYR A 49 -4.95 -1.35 -6.58
C TYR A 49 -6.39 -1.16 -6.11
N PHE A 50 -7.03 -0.11 -6.59
CA PHE A 50 -8.39 0.28 -6.26
C PHE A 50 -9.30 0.25 -7.49
N ARG A 51 -10.53 -0.20 -7.30
CA ARG A 51 -11.61 -0.18 -8.29
C ARG A 51 -12.88 0.34 -7.63
N GLY A 52 -13.35 1.51 -8.05
CA GLY A 52 -14.53 2.13 -7.45
C GLY A 52 -14.36 2.42 -5.95
N ALA A 53 -13.19 2.94 -5.56
CA ALA A 53 -12.73 3.08 -4.16
C ALA A 53 -12.49 1.78 -3.37
N LEU A 54 -12.74 0.61 -3.96
CA LEU A 54 -12.55 -0.68 -3.30
C LEU A 54 -11.14 -1.20 -3.53
N LEU A 55 -10.41 -1.56 -2.48
CA LEU A 55 -9.16 -2.29 -2.62
C LEU A 55 -9.45 -3.66 -3.25
N VAL A 56 -8.78 -3.97 -4.37
CA VAL A 56 -8.97 -5.21 -5.12
C VAL A 56 -7.72 -6.07 -5.24
N HIS A 57 -6.53 -5.48 -5.07
CA HIS A 57 -5.28 -6.22 -5.17
C HIS A 57 -4.13 -5.49 -4.48
N ILE A 58 -3.19 -6.27 -3.97
CA ILE A 58 -1.96 -5.78 -3.34
C ILE A 58 -0.79 -6.53 -3.99
N ALA A 59 0.20 -5.77 -4.46
CA ALA A 59 1.45 -6.30 -4.98
C ALA A 59 2.63 -5.56 -4.37
N GLY A 60 3.82 -6.15 -4.47
CA GLY A 60 5.05 -5.51 -4.03
C GLY A 60 6.27 -6.28 -4.53
N ASP A 61 7.45 -5.81 -4.14
CA ASP A 61 8.73 -6.41 -4.53
C ASP A 61 9.09 -7.65 -3.70
N LYS A 62 8.45 -7.86 -2.55
CA LYS A 62 8.73 -9.00 -1.68
C LYS A 62 8.03 -10.28 -2.12
N GLN A 63 8.78 -11.38 -2.07
CA GLN A 63 8.25 -12.73 -2.28
C GLN A 63 7.35 -13.13 -1.11
N GLY A 64 6.15 -13.66 -1.42
CA GLY A 64 5.17 -14.14 -0.43
C GLY A 64 3.87 -13.33 -0.35
N GLY A 65 3.61 -12.47 -1.34
CA GLY A 65 2.28 -11.89 -1.60
C GLY A 65 1.96 -10.62 -0.81
N GLY A 66 0.70 -10.16 -0.90
CA GLY A 66 0.27 -8.88 -0.35
C GLY A 66 0.31 -8.82 1.17
N ALA A 67 0.14 -9.95 1.86
CA ALA A 67 0.22 -10.00 3.32
C ALA A 67 1.60 -9.57 3.86
N ILE A 68 2.69 -9.95 3.20
CA ILE A 68 4.06 -9.55 3.61
C ILE A 68 4.25 -8.06 3.36
N VAL A 69 3.82 -7.57 2.19
CA VAL A 69 3.87 -6.15 1.83
C VAL A 69 3.13 -5.29 2.86
N LEU A 70 1.94 -5.71 3.30
CA LEU A 70 1.17 -5.00 4.32
C LEU A 70 1.84 -5.04 5.70
N ARG A 71 2.43 -6.17 6.10
CA ARG A 71 3.20 -6.24 7.36
C ARG A 71 4.38 -5.28 7.34
N ASP A 72 5.05 -5.14 6.21
CA ASP A 72 6.12 -4.16 6.07
C ASP A 72 5.59 -2.73 6.19
N LEU A 73 4.48 -2.41 5.51
CA LEU A 73 3.87 -1.07 5.56
C LEU A 73 3.54 -0.61 6.98
N LEU A 74 3.19 -1.53 7.89
CA LEU A 74 2.98 -1.22 9.31
C LEU A 74 4.26 -0.71 10.01
N THR A 75 5.43 -1.05 9.49
CA THR A 75 6.74 -0.63 10.03
C THR A 75 7.33 0.57 9.31
N TRP A 76 6.77 0.97 8.16
CA TRP A 76 7.32 2.06 7.36
C TRP A 76 7.09 3.40 8.04
N THR A 77 8.17 4.17 8.16
CA THR A 77 8.12 5.54 8.71
C THR A 77 8.19 6.60 7.61
N GLN A 78 8.69 6.25 6.43
CA GLN A 78 8.88 7.17 5.29
C GLN A 78 8.69 6.44 3.97
N ALA A 79 7.93 7.05 3.06
CA ALA A 79 7.78 6.55 1.70
C ALA A 79 7.61 7.70 0.70
N GLN A 80 8.00 7.47 -0.54
CA GLN A 80 7.50 8.23 -1.68
C GLN A 80 6.14 7.67 -2.08
N VAL A 81 5.15 8.54 -2.21
CA VAL A 81 3.76 8.19 -2.50
C VAL A 81 3.39 8.71 -3.88
N ARG A 82 2.74 7.87 -4.70
CA ARG A 82 2.18 8.27 -5.99
C ARG A 82 0.87 7.54 -6.23
N PHE A 83 -0.14 8.23 -6.75
CA PHE A 83 -1.37 7.61 -7.20
C PHE A 83 -1.47 7.69 -8.72
N ASP A 84 -1.55 6.53 -9.38
CA ASP A 84 -1.69 6.41 -10.82
C ASP A 84 -3.16 6.10 -11.15
N TRP A 85 -3.91 7.11 -11.60
CA TRP A 85 -5.32 6.96 -11.99
C TRP A 85 -5.49 6.03 -13.20
N ASN A 86 -6.58 5.26 -13.22
CA ASN A 86 -6.97 4.34 -14.29
C ASN A 86 -5.97 3.18 -14.54
N VAL A 87 -5.01 2.96 -13.65
CA VAL A 87 -4.16 1.76 -13.65
C VAL A 87 -4.89 0.65 -12.90
N ILE A 88 -5.36 -0.36 -13.62
CA ILE A 88 -6.11 -1.48 -13.06
C ILE A 88 -5.22 -2.73 -13.04
N GLY A 89 -5.20 -3.45 -11.91
CA GLY A 89 -4.51 -4.73 -11.81
C GLY A 89 -5.31 -5.86 -12.46
N GLU A 90 -4.62 -6.85 -13.02
CA GLU A 90 -5.25 -8.02 -13.64
C GLU A 90 -5.94 -8.92 -12.59
N HIS A 91 -5.39 -8.95 -11.38
CA HIS A 91 -5.91 -9.74 -10.26
C HIS A 91 -6.90 -8.93 -9.44
N GLN A 92 -8.00 -9.56 -9.01
CA GLN A 92 -9.08 -8.94 -8.25
C GLN A 92 -9.43 -9.80 -7.03
N TYR A 93 -8.44 -10.05 -6.19
CA TYR A 93 -8.65 -10.80 -4.96
C TYR A 93 -7.77 -10.26 -3.84
N VAL A 94 -8.40 -10.06 -2.69
CA VAL A 94 -7.76 -9.73 -1.42
C VAL A 94 -8.18 -10.82 -0.44
N SER A 95 -7.22 -11.55 0.10
CA SER A 95 -7.49 -12.60 1.10
C SER A 95 -7.98 -12.00 2.42
N SER A 96 -8.64 -12.80 3.25
CA SER A 96 -9.07 -12.37 4.60
C SER A 96 -7.91 -11.84 5.44
N GLN A 97 -6.74 -12.48 5.36
CA GLN A 97 -5.55 -12.03 6.08
C GLN A 97 -5.05 -10.66 5.58
N GLU A 98 -5.05 -10.44 4.26
CA GLU A 98 -4.69 -9.14 3.69
C GLU A 98 -5.70 -8.06 4.08
N ALA A 99 -7.00 -8.38 4.12
CA ALA A 99 -8.04 -7.46 4.57
C ALA A 99 -7.82 -7.01 6.02
N GLU A 100 -7.53 -7.94 6.94
CA GLU A 100 -7.22 -7.61 8.34
C GLU A 100 -5.97 -6.74 8.48
N LEU A 101 -4.91 -7.08 7.75
CA LEU A 101 -3.66 -6.31 7.77
C LEU A 101 -3.85 -4.92 7.17
N PHE A 102 -4.65 -4.80 6.12
CA PHE A 102 -5.00 -3.53 5.50
C PHE A 102 -5.82 -2.66 6.46
N SER A 103 -6.82 -3.20 7.15
CA SER A 103 -7.58 -2.47 8.18
C SER A 103 -6.65 -1.92 9.27
N ARG A 104 -5.74 -2.75 9.81
CA ARG A 104 -4.73 -2.28 10.79
C ARG A 104 -3.84 -1.17 10.25
N TRP A 105 -3.46 -1.24 8.98
CA TRP A 105 -2.68 -0.19 8.33
C TRP A 105 -3.48 1.10 8.19
N LEU A 106 -4.77 1.03 7.86
CA LEU A 106 -5.66 2.20 7.83
C LEU A 106 -5.82 2.85 9.21
N SER A 107 -6.01 2.06 10.28
CA SER A 107 -6.09 2.63 11.64
C SER A 107 -4.77 3.31 12.04
N LEU A 108 -3.63 2.75 11.63
CA LEU A 108 -2.32 3.38 11.83
C LEU A 108 -2.20 4.71 11.07
N LEU A 109 -2.65 4.75 9.81
CA LEU A 109 -2.67 5.97 9.00
C LEU A 109 -3.55 7.05 9.63
N GLU A 110 -4.74 6.70 10.12
CA GLU A 110 -5.65 7.60 10.81
C GLU A 110 -4.98 8.21 12.06
N LEU A 111 -4.47 7.36 12.96
CA LEU A 111 -3.80 7.80 14.18
C LEU A 111 -2.61 8.74 13.88
N ARG A 112 -1.79 8.39 12.88
CA ARG A 112 -0.60 9.18 12.51
C ARG A 112 -0.96 10.46 11.78
N ALA A 113 -2.02 10.48 10.97
CA ALA A 113 -2.50 11.70 10.32
C ALA A 113 -3.00 12.70 11.37
N ILE A 114 -3.77 12.25 12.37
CA ILE A 114 -4.23 13.10 13.49
C ILE A 114 -3.03 13.64 14.26
N ALA A 115 -2.05 12.79 14.60
CA ALA A 115 -0.83 13.23 15.29
C ALA A 115 -0.01 14.25 14.49
N CYS A 116 -0.17 14.29 13.17
CA CYS A 116 0.45 15.27 12.27
C CYS A 116 -0.45 16.50 11.99
N GLY A 117 -1.55 16.68 12.73
CA GLY A 117 -2.41 17.85 12.65
C GLY A 117 -3.57 17.77 11.66
N VAL A 118 -3.82 16.61 11.05
CA VAL A 118 -5.02 16.43 10.21
C VAL A 118 -6.26 16.41 11.10
N ALA A 119 -7.29 17.19 10.73
CA ALA A 119 -8.52 17.29 11.50
C ALA A 119 -9.18 15.90 11.69
N PRO A 120 -9.48 15.46 12.93
CA PRO A 120 -10.06 14.15 13.18
C PRO A 120 -11.35 13.87 12.40
N GLY A 121 -12.21 14.87 12.20
CA GLY A 121 -13.45 14.71 11.44
C GLY A 121 -13.26 14.29 9.97
N LEU A 122 -12.10 14.58 9.37
CA LEU A 122 -11.79 14.19 8.00
C LEU A 122 -11.30 12.74 7.90
N VAL A 123 -10.56 12.28 8.90
CA VAL A 123 -9.88 10.98 8.89
C VAL A 123 -10.60 9.92 9.69
N ASN A 124 -11.49 10.30 10.61
CA ASN A 124 -12.28 9.38 11.41
C ASN A 124 -13.14 8.49 10.50
N GLY A 125 -13.00 7.19 10.70
CA GLY A 125 -13.74 6.20 9.95
C GLY A 125 -13.12 5.83 8.62
N LEU A 126 -11.84 6.15 8.39
CA LEU A 126 -11.13 5.79 7.16
C LEU A 126 -11.09 4.27 6.98
N GLU A 127 -10.86 3.55 8.08
CA GLU A 127 -10.90 2.10 8.13
C GLU A 127 -12.26 1.56 7.68
N GLU A 128 -13.35 2.01 8.30
CA GLU A 128 -14.70 1.57 7.96
C GLU A 128 -15.04 1.87 6.50
N ARG A 129 -14.64 3.04 5.98
CA ARG A 129 -14.93 3.44 4.60
C ARG A 129 -14.24 2.56 3.56
N LEU A 130 -12.99 2.18 3.79
CA LEU A 130 -12.16 1.49 2.79
C LEU A 130 -12.01 -0.01 3.02
N ALA A 131 -12.28 -0.53 4.22
CA ALA A 131 -12.15 -1.95 4.53
C ALA A 131 -13.52 -2.66 4.71
N ALA A 132 -14.63 -1.94 4.83
CA ALA A 132 -15.94 -2.57 5.06
C ALA A 132 -16.34 -3.57 3.97
N HIS A 133 -15.97 -3.34 2.70
CA HIS A 133 -16.27 -4.29 1.62
C HIS A 133 -15.44 -5.57 1.73
N LEU A 134 -14.18 -5.46 2.17
CA LEU A 134 -13.27 -6.60 2.29
C LEU A 134 -13.79 -7.59 3.33
N LEU A 135 -14.25 -7.10 4.48
CA LEU A 135 -14.81 -7.94 5.54
C LEU A 135 -16.14 -8.60 5.17
N ARG A 136 -16.88 -8.06 4.18
CA ARG A 136 -18.10 -8.69 3.66
C ARG A 136 -17.79 -9.77 2.62
N GLN A 137 -16.68 -9.64 1.91
CA GLN A 137 -16.27 -10.60 0.87
C GLN A 137 -15.67 -11.89 1.43
N THR A 138 -15.27 -11.90 2.70
CA THR A 138 -14.76 -13.10 3.38
C THR A 138 -15.85 -14.09 3.78
N ALA A 139 -17.08 -13.93 3.27
CA ALA A 139 -18.17 -14.89 3.47
C ALA A 139 -17.65 -16.31 3.15
N PRO A 140 -17.90 -17.28 4.05
CA PRO A 140 -17.33 -18.61 3.95
C PRO A 140 -17.63 -19.18 2.58
N LEU A 141 -16.56 -19.60 1.87
CA LEU A 141 -16.66 -20.34 0.62
C LEU A 141 -17.78 -21.38 0.78
N PRO A 142 -18.76 -21.43 -0.13
CA PRO A 142 -19.84 -22.40 -0.03
C PRO A 142 -19.18 -23.74 0.15
N ALA A 143 -19.45 -24.41 1.28
CA ALA A 143 -18.84 -25.68 1.61
C ALA A 143 -18.97 -26.55 0.36
N VAL A 144 -17.85 -26.75 -0.34
CA VAL A 144 -17.81 -27.62 -1.48
C VAL A 144 -18.21 -28.94 -0.87
N LYS A 145 -19.45 -29.37 -1.12
CA LYS A 145 -19.90 -30.72 -0.84
C LYS A 145 -18.99 -31.56 -1.71
N MET A 146 -17.80 -31.88 -1.20
CA MET A 146 -16.99 -32.92 -1.80
C MET A 146 -17.94 -34.11 -1.82
N PRO A 147 -18.34 -34.59 -3.02
CA PRO A 147 -19.09 -35.82 -3.07
C PRO A 147 -18.22 -36.81 -2.33
N LEU A 148 -18.75 -37.31 -1.21
CA LEU A 148 -18.11 -38.30 -0.37
C LEU A 148 -17.94 -39.51 -1.30
N GLN A 149 -16.82 -39.57 -2.03
CA GLN A 149 -16.48 -40.75 -2.81
C GLN A 149 -16.25 -41.80 -1.75
N ALA A 150 -17.25 -42.68 -1.61
CA ALA A 150 -17.16 -43.86 -0.78
C ALA A 150 -15.89 -44.59 -1.21
N HIS A 151 -14.83 -44.44 -0.41
CA HIS A 151 -13.62 -45.23 -0.57
C HIS A 151 -14.05 -46.68 -0.37
N LYS A 152 -14.23 -47.37 -1.49
CA LYS A 152 -14.43 -48.80 -1.55
C LYS A 152 -13.19 -49.40 -0.88
N THR A 153 -13.41 -50.01 0.27
CA THR A 153 -12.40 -50.70 1.06
C THR A 153 -11.72 -51.75 0.18
N ILE A 154 -10.55 -51.42 -0.37
CA ILE A 154 -9.69 -52.40 -1.02
C ILE A 154 -9.00 -53.16 0.10
N LEU A 155 -9.33 -54.45 0.22
CA LEU A 155 -8.74 -55.38 1.15
C LEU A 155 -7.21 -55.28 1.15
N SER A 156 -6.68 -55.29 2.36
CA SER A 156 -5.32 -55.56 2.81
C SER A 156 -4.51 -56.40 1.83
N ARG A 157 -3.56 -55.79 1.12
CA ARG A 157 -2.48 -56.52 0.44
C ARG A 157 -1.33 -56.69 1.43
N SER A 158 -0.98 -57.95 1.67
CA SER A 158 0.07 -58.41 2.57
C SER A 158 1.41 -57.73 2.31
N SER A 159 2.02 -57.30 3.41
CA SER A 159 3.32 -56.65 3.51
C SER A 159 4.44 -57.71 3.40
N SER A 160 4.99 -57.90 2.21
CA SER A 160 6.26 -58.61 2.02
C SER A 160 6.77 -58.44 0.59
N GLU A 161 7.40 -57.30 0.30
CA GLU A 161 8.47 -57.16 -0.70
C GLU A 161 8.93 -55.69 -0.72
N TRP A 162 10.05 -55.41 -0.04
CA TRP A 162 10.80 -54.19 -0.27
C TRP A 162 11.84 -54.47 -1.36
N PRO A 163 11.89 -53.69 -2.45
CA PRO A 163 13.00 -53.79 -3.39
C PRO A 163 14.29 -53.23 -2.75
N THR A 164 15.33 -54.07 -2.69
CA THR A 164 16.69 -53.65 -2.33
C THR A 164 17.20 -52.69 -3.41
N VAL A 165 17.28 -51.40 -3.07
CA VAL A 165 17.88 -50.37 -3.93
C VAL A 165 19.40 -50.47 -3.80
N SER A 166 20.07 -50.96 -4.84
CA SER A 166 21.53 -50.89 -4.95
C SER A 166 21.97 -49.43 -5.07
N ALA A 167 22.73 -48.97 -4.08
CA ALA A 167 23.40 -47.67 -4.12
C ALA A 167 24.46 -47.68 -5.24
N SER A 168 24.21 -46.98 -6.33
CA SER A 168 25.25 -46.61 -7.29
C SER A 168 25.50 -45.11 -7.19
N SER A 169 26.69 -44.81 -6.66
CA SER A 169 27.27 -43.49 -6.49
C SER A 169 27.68 -42.92 -7.85
N ALA A 170 27.16 -41.74 -8.19
CA ALA A 170 27.81 -40.83 -9.12
C ALA A 170 27.45 -39.40 -8.73
N ILE A 171 28.38 -38.76 -8.01
CA ILE A 171 28.34 -37.34 -7.68
C ILE A 171 28.69 -36.57 -8.97
N PRO A 172 27.82 -35.68 -9.50
CA PRO A 172 28.23 -34.78 -10.57
C PRO A 172 29.13 -33.68 -10.00
N THR A 173 30.40 -33.71 -10.37
CA THR A 173 31.35 -32.60 -10.17
C THR A 173 30.89 -31.42 -11.01
N VAL A 174 30.34 -30.38 -10.36
CA VAL A 174 30.03 -29.11 -11.01
C VAL A 174 31.30 -28.25 -11.00
N THR A 175 32.03 -28.27 -12.12
CA THR A 175 33.15 -27.36 -12.38
C THR A 175 32.60 -25.96 -12.64
N ARG A 176 32.70 -25.07 -11.64
CA ARG A 176 32.34 -23.65 -11.78
C ARG A 176 33.52 -22.88 -12.38
N THR A 177 33.52 -22.69 -13.70
CA THR A 177 34.44 -21.79 -14.40
C THR A 177 34.15 -20.34 -14.01
N ILE A 178 35.07 -19.70 -13.31
CA ILE A 178 35.06 -18.26 -13.02
C ILE A 178 35.77 -17.58 -14.19
N ALA A 179 35.00 -17.09 -15.16
CA ALA A 179 35.53 -16.20 -16.19
C ALA A 179 35.65 -14.78 -15.59
N SER A 180 36.89 -14.41 -15.28
CA SER A 180 37.33 -13.04 -15.07
C SER A 180 37.36 -12.31 -16.42
N ALA A 181 36.52 -11.31 -16.61
CA ALA A 181 36.63 -10.36 -17.71
C ALA A 181 36.73 -8.94 -17.11
N GLY A 182 37.89 -8.33 -17.36
CA GLY A 182 38.32 -7.06 -16.78
C GLY A 182 37.58 -5.81 -17.28
N PRO A 183 38.00 -4.63 -16.77
CA PRO A 183 37.40 -3.34 -17.09
C PRO A 183 37.91 -2.84 -18.45
N SER A 184 36.98 -2.46 -19.33
CA SER A 184 37.30 -1.70 -20.55
C SER A 184 36.84 -0.26 -20.35
N LEU A 185 37.82 0.59 -20.03
CA LEU A 185 37.82 2.03 -20.29
C LEU A 185 38.07 2.24 -21.79
N LEU A 186 37.32 3.14 -22.41
CA LEU A 186 37.62 4.00 -23.58
C LEU A 186 36.25 4.47 -24.12
N ALA A 187 35.86 5.73 -23.95
CA ALA A 187 36.25 6.89 -24.76
C ALA A 187 35.57 6.93 -26.15
N ALA A 188 35.10 8.13 -26.49
CA ALA A 188 34.45 8.54 -27.74
C ALA A 188 33.03 7.97 -27.94
N ASP A 189 32.05 8.69 -28.47
CA ASP A 189 32.18 9.71 -29.50
C ASP A 189 31.02 10.70 -29.47
N ARG A 190 31.34 11.94 -29.83
CA ARG A 190 30.38 12.96 -30.24
C ARG A 190 29.65 12.41 -31.46
N ASN A 191 28.33 12.59 -31.56
CA ASN A 191 27.76 12.88 -32.87
C ASN A 191 26.45 13.67 -32.77
N ASN A 192 26.58 14.86 -33.34
CA ASN A 192 25.59 15.89 -33.56
C ASN A 192 24.59 15.38 -34.61
N SER A 193 23.31 15.27 -34.24
CA SER A 193 22.22 15.04 -35.19
C SER A 193 21.22 16.17 -35.09
N THR A 194 21.50 17.22 -35.86
CA THR A 194 20.57 18.24 -36.34
C THR A 194 19.38 17.57 -37.02
N ARG A 195 18.32 17.29 -36.24
CA ARG A 195 17.00 16.96 -36.78
C ARG A 195 16.31 18.25 -37.23
N LYS A 196 16.22 18.34 -38.55
CA LYS A 196 15.36 19.19 -39.37
C LYS A 196 13.93 19.22 -38.81
N LEU A 197 13.56 20.31 -38.13
CA LEU A 197 12.18 20.59 -37.72
C LEU A 197 11.38 20.96 -38.96
N GLN A 198 10.49 20.07 -39.38
CA GLN A 198 9.48 20.35 -40.39
C GLN A 198 8.38 21.21 -39.77
N HIS A 199 8.01 22.24 -40.52
CA HIS A 199 6.89 23.15 -40.31
C HIS A 199 5.61 22.42 -39.87
N LEU A 200 5.12 22.74 -38.67
CA LEU A 200 3.72 22.58 -38.27
C LEU A 200 3.02 23.95 -38.43
N PRO A 201 1.76 23.98 -38.93
CA PRO A 201 1.01 25.23 -39.04
C PRO A 201 0.66 25.79 -37.66
N ALA A 202 0.74 27.12 -37.54
CA ALA A 202 0.49 27.86 -36.33
C ALA A 202 -0.94 27.63 -35.81
N THR A 203 -1.04 27.14 -34.58
CA THR A 203 -2.29 27.13 -33.81
C THR A 203 -2.68 28.57 -33.47
N PRO A 204 -3.93 29.00 -33.70
CA PRO A 204 -4.37 30.33 -33.30
C PRO A 204 -4.31 30.47 -31.76
N PRO A 205 -3.94 31.66 -31.25
CA PRO A 205 -3.87 31.91 -29.82
C PRO A 205 -5.27 31.79 -29.20
N LEU A 206 -5.38 30.99 -28.13
CA LEU A 206 -6.57 30.95 -27.30
C LEU A 206 -6.75 32.31 -26.60
N PRO A 207 -7.99 32.78 -26.39
CA PRO A 207 -8.25 34.02 -25.68
C PRO A 207 -7.66 33.95 -24.27
N ALA A 208 -6.86 34.97 -23.92
CA ALA A 208 -6.32 35.15 -22.60
C ALA A 208 -7.48 35.28 -21.59
N MET A 209 -7.73 34.22 -20.83
CA MET A 209 -8.52 34.34 -19.61
C MET A 209 -7.70 35.16 -18.62
N GLN A 210 -8.17 36.38 -18.36
CA GLN A 210 -7.66 37.25 -17.32
C GLN A 210 -7.71 36.49 -15.99
N ALA A 211 -6.55 36.26 -15.40
CA ALA A 211 -6.45 35.80 -14.03
C ALA A 211 -6.96 36.93 -13.13
N ILE A 212 -8.08 36.69 -12.46
CA ILE A 212 -8.56 37.55 -11.38
C ILE A 212 -7.56 37.42 -10.23
N PRO A 213 -6.86 38.49 -9.82
CA PRO A 213 -6.04 38.44 -8.62
C PRO A 213 -7.00 38.34 -7.43
N ILE A 214 -6.94 37.21 -6.72
CA ILE A 214 -7.55 37.09 -5.40
C ILE A 214 -6.51 37.67 -4.45
N GLU A 215 -6.69 38.93 -4.08
CA GLU A 215 -5.98 39.55 -2.98
C GLU A 215 -6.46 38.88 -1.69
N PHE A 216 -5.59 38.09 -1.06
CA PHE A 216 -5.77 37.66 0.32
C PHE A 216 -5.19 38.76 1.20
N GLU A 217 -6.05 39.46 1.93
CA GLU A 217 -5.61 40.30 3.03
C GLU A 217 -5.06 39.41 4.13
N ASP A 218 -3.73 39.40 4.26
CA ASP A 218 -2.99 38.82 5.39
C ASP A 218 -3.11 39.76 6.60
N ASP A 219 -4.27 39.74 7.27
CA ASP A 219 -4.38 40.20 8.66
C ASP A 219 -4.09 39.02 9.60
N LEU A 220 -2.82 38.61 9.63
CA LEU A 220 -2.29 37.75 10.69
C LEU A 220 -1.92 38.64 11.88
N VAL A 221 -2.84 38.70 12.83
CA VAL A 221 -2.55 39.10 14.21
C VAL A 221 -1.53 38.12 14.77
N GLU A 222 -0.30 38.59 15.03
CA GLU A 222 0.68 37.87 15.84
C GLU A 222 0.20 37.84 17.29
N ASP A 223 -0.62 36.83 17.62
CA ASP A 223 -0.88 36.50 19.02
C ASP A 223 0.34 35.77 19.60
N ASP A 224 0.97 36.44 20.57
CA ASP A 224 2.02 35.94 21.45
C ASP A 224 1.70 34.52 21.97
N ILE A 225 2.30 33.51 21.36
CA ILE A 225 2.22 32.12 21.84
C ILE A 225 3.12 32.01 23.08
N SER A 226 2.53 32.26 24.24
CA SER A 226 3.13 31.99 25.54
C SER A 226 3.59 30.52 25.65
N PRO A 227 4.81 30.22 26.13
CA PRO A 227 5.39 28.87 26.19
C PRO A 227 4.73 27.91 27.20
N SER A 228 3.58 28.27 27.77
CA SER A 228 2.81 27.47 28.74
C SER A 228 1.99 26.33 28.11
N GLY A 229 1.79 26.34 26.78
CA GLY A 229 0.94 25.37 26.07
C GLY A 229 1.53 23.97 25.86
N LEU A 230 2.86 23.82 25.97
CA LEU A 230 3.56 22.55 25.71
C LEU A 230 3.30 21.44 26.76
N ARG A 231 2.64 21.76 27.88
CA ARG A 231 2.23 20.75 28.88
C ARG A 231 0.85 20.15 28.66
N GLN A 232 0.01 20.71 27.78
CA GLN A 232 -1.32 20.15 27.50
C GLN A 232 -1.31 19.04 26.44
N VAL A 233 -0.33 19.04 25.51
CA VAL A 233 -0.26 18.03 24.45
C VAL A 233 0.13 16.64 24.99
N THR A 234 0.87 16.58 26.10
CA THR A 234 1.21 15.32 26.78
C THR A 234 -0.02 14.67 27.45
N GLY A 235 -1.01 15.45 27.85
CA GLY A 235 -2.24 14.95 28.49
C GLY A 235 -3.19 14.23 27.52
N VAL A 236 -3.27 14.69 26.27
CA VAL A 236 -4.16 14.10 25.25
C VAL A 236 -3.69 12.72 24.83
N ILE A 237 -2.37 12.50 24.70
CA ILE A 237 -1.78 11.19 24.36
C ILE A 237 -2.04 10.17 25.48
N GLN A 238 -2.05 10.59 26.76
CA GLN A 238 -2.36 9.71 27.89
C GLN A 238 -3.87 9.38 28.01
N ALA A 239 -4.75 10.27 27.55
CA ALA A 239 -6.20 10.05 27.57
C ALA A 239 -6.65 9.02 26.51
N VAL A 240 -6.05 9.04 25.31
CA VAL A 240 -6.36 8.07 24.24
C VAL A 240 -5.95 6.64 24.63
N GLY A 241 -4.82 6.48 25.34
CA GLY A 241 -4.40 5.17 25.87
C GLY A 241 -5.36 4.53 26.88
N ARG A 242 -6.13 5.34 27.63
CA ARG A 242 -7.14 4.85 28.60
C ARG A 242 -8.48 4.49 27.96
N ALA A 243 -8.81 5.05 26.79
CA ALA A 243 -10.03 4.73 26.07
C ALA A 243 -9.96 3.34 25.40
N VAL A 244 -8.78 2.96 24.88
CA VAL A 244 -8.58 1.67 24.20
C VAL A 244 -8.62 0.49 25.18
N THR A 245 -8.18 0.68 26.43
CA THR A 245 -8.18 -0.38 27.45
C THR A 245 -9.58 -0.68 28.03
N ARG A 246 -10.53 0.26 27.99
CA ARG A 246 -11.91 -0.01 28.44
C ARG A 246 -12.74 -0.83 27.46
N LYS A 247 -12.44 -0.79 26.15
CA LYS A 247 -13.21 -1.54 25.15
C LYS A 247 -12.89 -3.04 25.13
N MET A 248 -11.77 -3.47 25.72
CA MET A 248 -11.43 -4.90 25.86
C MET A 248 -11.97 -5.55 27.14
N ALA A 249 -12.37 -4.78 28.15
CA ALA A 249 -12.86 -5.34 29.43
C ALA A 249 -14.35 -5.73 29.43
N SER A 250 -15.08 -5.55 28.32
CA SER A 250 -16.54 -5.76 28.27
C SER A 250 -17.00 -6.90 27.34
N ILE A 251 -16.10 -7.82 26.99
CA ILE A 251 -16.48 -9.07 26.30
C ILE A 251 -16.80 -10.12 27.36
N LYS A 252 -18.05 -10.10 27.85
CA LYS A 252 -18.63 -11.19 28.65
C LYS A 252 -18.77 -12.41 27.75
N LEU A 253 -17.97 -13.44 28.00
CA LEU A 253 -18.15 -14.76 27.40
C LEU A 253 -19.46 -15.39 27.93
N PRO A 254 -20.34 -15.93 27.07
CA PRO A 254 -21.54 -16.62 27.51
C PRO A 254 -21.15 -17.94 28.19
N HIS A 255 -21.61 -18.12 29.43
CA HIS A 255 -21.50 -19.37 30.16
C HIS A 255 -22.31 -20.44 29.43
N ARG A 256 -21.63 -21.49 28.96
CA ARG A 256 -22.26 -22.69 28.42
C ARG A 256 -22.70 -23.55 29.60
N SER A 257 -24.00 -23.80 29.70
CA SER A 257 -24.61 -24.83 30.54
C SER A 257 -24.70 -26.14 29.77
#